data_AF-A0A943F7K3-F1
#
_entry.id   AF-A0A943F7K3-F1
#
_cell.length_a   1.000
_cell.length_b   1.000
_cell.length_c   1.000
_cell.angle_alpha   90.00
_cell.angle_beta   90.00
_cell.angle_gamma   90.00
#
_symmetry.space_group_name_H-M   'P 1'
#
loop_
_entity.id
_entity.type
_entity.pdbx_description
1 polymer ?
#
loop_
_entity_poly.entity_id
_entity_poly.type
_entity_poly.pdbx_seq_one_letter_code
_entity_poly.pdbx_strand_id
1 'polypeptide(L)'
;MEYKFVFQAVPEQEELFRQVSQGLEKLTEMYSREKLPGLWKVTDRLNRAQEGKAPISSGRRNFRRVMALVDWLLGIFALIPAVQSPRELGTLLAVGAAAFGVGAGMLWVLLPRTLGVLSLLISLPLIMGSLGNPDQLGNLLGLGVLLLLLGLAVLFSKFRRKENPYERAARDLLSHARDFQRDTQAEALLFLPDGIGYTVPEGVELSEPGLLDYSKLEAMVETADLWLMVAEQKGMILQKQEFQGDSDGFRAFLQEKGVRIIPI
;
A
#
# COMPACT_ATOMS: atom_id res chain seq x y z
N MET A 1 39.15 -13.33 -2.13
CA MET A 1 38.94 -12.11 -1.32
C MET A 1 37.84 -12.39 -0.33
N GLU A 2 37.89 -11.77 0.84
CA GLU A 2 36.92 -11.95 1.93
C GLU A 2 36.28 -10.59 2.22
N TYR A 3 34.96 -10.56 2.41
CA TYR A 3 34.24 -9.35 2.78
C TYR A 3 33.49 -9.56 4.09
N LYS A 4 33.54 -8.56 4.98
CA LYS A 4 33.04 -8.68 6.36
C LYS A 4 31.97 -7.62 6.64
N PHE A 5 30.88 -8.06 7.27
CA PHE A 5 29.86 -7.19 7.84
C PHE A 5 29.88 -7.33 9.36
N VAL A 6 30.22 -6.27 10.09
CA VAL A 6 30.21 -6.26 11.55
C VAL A 6 28.88 -5.70 12.02
N PHE A 7 28.06 -6.54 12.63
CA PHE A 7 26.74 -6.13 13.07
C PHE A 7 26.85 -5.09 14.19
N GLN A 8 26.14 -3.97 14.02
CA GLN A 8 25.98 -2.96 15.04
C GLN A 8 24.57 -3.00 15.61
N ALA A 9 24.37 -2.42 16.79
CA ALA A 9 23.04 -2.30 17.36
C ALA A 9 22.12 -1.54 16.38
N VAL A 10 21.13 -2.23 15.83
CA VAL A 10 20.24 -1.72 14.78
C VAL A 10 19.55 -0.44 15.27
N PRO A 11 19.85 0.74 14.69
CA PRO A 11 19.17 1.95 15.09
C PRO A 11 17.72 1.90 14.61
N GLU A 12 16.79 2.33 15.44
CA GLU A 12 15.36 2.36 15.13
C GLU A 12 15.08 3.50 14.14
N GLN A 13 15.30 3.24 12.86
CA GLN A 13 15.18 4.24 11.80
C GLN A 13 14.01 3.89 10.87
N GLU A 14 13.00 4.75 10.86
CA GLU A 14 11.85 4.69 9.94
C GLU A 14 12.30 4.62 8.47
N GLU A 15 13.47 5.17 8.15
CA GLU A 15 14.08 5.12 6.82
C GLU A 15 14.52 3.69 6.43
N LEU A 16 15.07 2.91 7.37
CA LEU A 16 15.43 1.50 7.13
C LEU A 16 14.19 0.68 6.79
N PHE A 17 13.10 0.88 7.53
CA PHE A 17 11.81 0.24 7.26
C PHE A 17 11.30 0.57 5.85
N ARG A 18 11.37 1.84 5.46
CA ARG A 18 10.96 2.30 4.13
C ARG A 18 11.81 1.67 3.02
N GLN A 19 13.13 1.61 3.20
CA GLN A 19 14.05 1.00 2.24
C GLN A 19 13.81 -0.50 2.09
N VAL A 20 13.58 -1.24 3.19
CA VAL A 20 13.22 -2.67 3.13
C VAL A 20 11.90 -2.87 2.39
N SER A 21 10.89 -2.05 2.66
CA SER A 21 9.59 -2.12 1.99
C SER A 21 9.71 -1.90 0.48
N GLN A 22 10.45 -0.88 0.06
CA GLN A 22 10.73 -0.60 -1.36
C GLN A 22 11.54 -1.73 -2.01
N GLY A 23 12.51 -2.30 -1.29
CA GLY A 23 13.29 -3.43 -1.77
C GLY A 23 12.43 -4.68 -2.03
N LEU A 24 11.54 -5.01 -1.11
CA LEU A 24 10.60 -6.12 -1.27
C LEU A 24 9.62 -5.89 -2.44
N GLU A 25 9.13 -4.66 -2.61
CA GLU A 25 8.29 -4.30 -3.74
C GLU A 25 9.02 -4.53 -5.08
N LYS A 26 10.28 -4.10 -5.17
CA LYS A 26 11.10 -4.26 -6.38
C LYS A 26 11.49 -5.70 -6.68
N LEU A 27 11.81 -6.50 -5.66
CA LEU A 27 12.02 -7.94 -5.82
C LEU A 27 10.78 -8.62 -6.39
N THR A 28 9.63 -8.31 -5.81
CA THR A 28 8.35 -8.89 -6.23
C THR A 28 7.98 -8.44 -7.65
N GLU A 29 8.20 -7.17 -7.98
CA GLU A 29 8.03 -6.64 -9.33
C GLU A 29 8.90 -7.40 -10.34
N MET A 30 10.19 -7.57 -10.05
CA MET A 30 11.12 -8.29 -10.93
C MET A 30 10.67 -9.74 -11.14
N TYR A 31 10.39 -10.47 -10.07
CA TYR A 31 9.94 -11.85 -10.16
C TYR A 31 8.60 -11.98 -10.93
N SER A 32 7.72 -10.99 -10.77
CA SER A 32 6.48 -10.89 -11.52
C SER A 32 6.72 -10.60 -13.01
N ARG A 33 7.69 -9.74 -13.35
CA ARG A 33 8.10 -9.44 -14.73
C ARG A 33 8.64 -10.67 -15.45
N GLU A 34 9.37 -11.53 -14.75
CA GLU A 34 9.88 -12.79 -15.30
C GLU A 34 8.77 -13.81 -15.53
N LYS A 35 7.85 -13.98 -14.57
CA LYS A 35 6.75 -14.94 -14.69
C LYS A 35 5.68 -14.52 -15.69
N LEU A 36 5.38 -13.23 -15.79
CA LEU A 36 4.27 -12.69 -16.57
C LEU A 36 4.69 -11.52 -17.48
N PRO A 37 5.65 -11.72 -18.41
CA PRO A 37 6.19 -10.64 -19.23
C PRO A 37 5.13 -10.00 -20.14
N GLY A 38 4.13 -10.77 -20.59
CA GLY A 38 3.03 -10.25 -21.40
C GLY A 38 2.16 -9.23 -20.67
N LEU A 39 1.86 -9.48 -19.38
CA LEU A 39 1.08 -8.57 -18.56
C LEU A 39 1.84 -7.26 -18.30
N TRP A 40 3.13 -7.37 -17.99
CA TRP A 40 3.98 -6.20 -17.78
C TRP A 40 4.17 -5.36 -19.04
N LYS A 41 4.22 -5.95 -20.24
CA LYS A 41 4.19 -5.17 -21.50
C LYS A 41 2.92 -4.33 -21.64
N VAL A 42 1.77 -4.85 -21.20
CA VAL A 42 0.51 -4.09 -21.22
C VAL A 42 0.53 -2.99 -20.17
N THR A 43 0.97 -3.29 -18.95
CA THR A 43 1.12 -2.31 -17.86
C THR A 43 2.04 -1.16 -18.29
N ASP A 44 3.22 -1.49 -18.84
CA ASP A 44 4.18 -0.51 -19.32
C ASP A 44 3.62 0.33 -20.48
N ARG A 45 2.81 -0.26 -21.38
CA ARG A 45 2.12 0.49 -22.44
C ARG A 45 1.08 1.47 -21.88
N LEU A 46 0.34 1.06 -20.85
CA LEU A 46 -0.64 1.93 -20.19
C LEU A 46 0.05 3.06 -19.43
N ASN A 47 1.12 2.75 -18.70
CA ASN A 47 1.94 3.73 -17.99
C ASN A 47 2.56 4.73 -18.97
N ARG A 48 3.16 4.27 -20.07
CA ARG A 48 3.69 5.15 -21.13
C ARG A 48 2.62 5.99 -21.79
N ALA A 49 1.41 5.45 -21.97
CA ALA A 49 0.28 6.22 -22.50
C ALA A 49 -0.26 7.27 -21.51
N GLN A 50 0.11 7.19 -20.23
CA GLN A 50 -0.19 8.18 -19.20
C GLN A 50 0.99 9.17 -19.02
N GLU A 51 2.23 8.71 -19.22
CA GLU A 51 3.43 9.54 -19.24
C GLU A 51 3.30 10.66 -20.28
N GLY A 52 3.51 11.90 -19.85
CA GLY A 52 3.39 13.07 -20.72
C GLY A 52 1.97 13.60 -20.93
N LYS A 53 0.92 12.90 -20.47
CA LYS A 53 -0.40 13.56 -20.34
C LYS A 53 -0.31 14.58 -19.22
N ALA A 54 -0.60 15.84 -19.56
CA ALA A 54 -0.71 16.88 -18.56
C ALA A 54 -1.65 16.38 -17.45
N PRO A 55 -1.28 16.52 -16.16
CA PRO A 55 -2.19 16.19 -15.08
C PRO A 55 -3.52 16.87 -15.36
N ILE A 56 -4.64 16.15 -15.17
CA ILE A 56 -5.98 16.71 -15.40
C ILE A 56 -6.00 18.11 -14.80
N SER A 57 -6.22 19.12 -15.66
CA SER A 57 -6.12 20.51 -15.24
C SER A 57 -6.93 20.72 -13.98
N SER A 58 -6.39 21.49 -13.03
CA SER A 58 -7.08 21.81 -11.78
C SER A 58 -8.51 22.31 -12.04
N GLY A 59 -8.71 23.06 -13.13
CA GLY A 59 -10.03 23.48 -13.64
C GLY A 59 -10.96 22.32 -14.00
N ARG A 60 -10.53 21.34 -14.81
CA ARG A 60 -11.37 20.19 -15.18
C ARG A 60 -11.66 19.28 -13.98
N ARG A 61 -10.70 19.16 -13.06
CA ARG A 61 -10.91 18.44 -11.79
C ARG A 61 -11.97 19.14 -10.95
N ASN A 62 -11.84 20.45 -10.73
CA ASN A 62 -12.79 21.23 -9.93
C ASN A 62 -14.19 21.26 -10.57
N PHE A 63 -14.28 21.36 -11.91
CA PHE A 63 -15.56 21.29 -12.61
C PHE A 63 -16.28 19.96 -12.33
N ARG A 64 -15.59 18.81 -12.43
CA ARG A 64 -16.18 17.50 -12.11
C ARG A 64 -16.65 17.42 -10.66
N ARG A 65 -15.91 18.02 -9.73
CA ARG A 65 -16.29 18.10 -8.31
C ARG A 65 -17.59 18.87 -8.11
N VAL A 66 -17.69 20.04 -8.73
CA VAL A 66 -18.88 20.90 -8.65
C VAL A 66 -20.08 20.19 -9.30
N MET A 67 -19.92 19.62 -10.49
CA MET A 67 -21.01 18.89 -11.15
C MET A 67 -21.48 17.69 -10.34
N ALA A 68 -20.57 16.93 -9.71
CA ALA A 68 -20.95 15.82 -8.84
C ALA A 68 -21.71 16.28 -7.59
N LEU A 69 -21.33 17.43 -7.01
CA LEU A 69 -22.08 18.05 -5.90
C LEU A 69 -23.48 18.49 -6.34
N VAL A 70 -23.58 19.15 -7.50
CA VAL A 70 -24.84 19.62 -8.06
C VAL A 70 -25.77 18.45 -8.36
N ASP A 71 -25.27 17.41 -9.04
CA ASP A 71 -26.04 16.21 -9.37
C ASP A 71 -26.54 15.48 -8.12
N TRP A 72 -25.69 15.36 -7.10
CA TRP A 72 -26.08 14.78 -5.81
C TRP A 72 -27.16 15.59 -5.09
N LEU A 73 -27.02 16.92 -5.03
CA LEU A 73 -28.00 17.80 -4.40
C LEU A 73 -29.35 17.77 -5.15
N LEU A 74 -29.31 17.84 -6.48
CA LEU A 74 -30.51 17.73 -7.31
C LEU A 74 -31.19 16.36 -7.15
N GLY A 75 -30.40 15.29 -7.06
CA GLY A 75 -30.90 13.95 -6.76
C GLY A 75 -31.66 13.89 -5.44
N ILE A 76 -31.08 14.41 -4.34
CA ILE A 76 -31.76 14.46 -3.03
C ILE A 76 -33.02 15.32 -3.11
N PHE A 77 -32.93 16.50 -3.72
CA PHE A 77 -34.06 17.42 -3.84
C PHE A 77 -35.23 16.79 -4.60
N ALA A 78 -34.96 16.04 -5.67
CA ALA A 78 -35.97 15.30 -6.42
C ALA A 78 -36.54 14.12 -5.63
N LEU A 79 -35.70 13.43 -4.84
CA LEU A 79 -36.11 12.25 -4.06
C LEU A 79 -37.06 12.60 -2.91
N ILE A 80 -36.92 13.75 -2.24
CA ILE A 80 -37.77 14.12 -1.09
C ILE A 80 -39.27 14.09 -1.45
N PRO A 81 -39.77 14.85 -2.45
CA PRO A 81 -41.19 14.78 -2.82
C PRO A 81 -41.54 13.45 -3.48
N ALA A 82 -40.62 12.85 -4.25
CA ALA A 82 -40.90 11.62 -4.98
C ALA A 82 -41.07 10.39 -4.06
N VAL A 83 -40.38 10.36 -2.93
CA VAL A 83 -40.54 9.31 -1.90
C VAL A 83 -41.85 9.50 -1.12
N GLN A 84 -42.32 10.74 -0.97
CA GLN A 84 -43.61 11.02 -0.31
C GLN A 84 -44.79 10.58 -1.18
N SER A 85 -44.72 10.81 -2.50
CA SER A 85 -45.79 10.47 -3.45
C SER A 85 -45.29 9.57 -4.60
N PRO A 86 -44.83 8.33 -4.32
CA PRO A 86 -44.13 7.50 -5.31
C PRO A 86 -45.02 7.04 -6.47
N ARG A 87 -46.34 6.96 -6.26
CA ARG A 87 -47.31 6.57 -7.30
C ARG A 87 -47.54 7.68 -8.34
N GLU A 88 -47.46 8.94 -7.91
CA GLU A 88 -47.67 10.11 -8.77
C GLU A 88 -46.36 10.59 -9.39
N LEU A 89 -45.25 10.48 -8.64
CA LEU A 89 -43.94 11.00 -9.00
C LEU A 89 -42.93 9.89 -9.34
N GLY A 90 -43.39 8.74 -9.84
CA GLY A 90 -42.52 7.59 -10.13
C GLY A 90 -41.38 7.88 -11.12
N THR A 91 -41.62 8.72 -12.12
CA THR A 91 -40.58 9.19 -13.06
C THR A 91 -39.54 10.06 -12.36
N LEU A 92 -39.99 10.99 -11.51
CA LEU A 92 -39.11 11.84 -10.70
C LEU A 92 -38.31 11.03 -9.69
N LEU A 93 -38.90 9.98 -9.11
CA LEU A 93 -38.22 9.05 -8.21
C LEU A 93 -37.07 8.34 -8.92
N ALA A 94 -37.33 7.81 -10.13
CA ALA A 94 -36.31 7.11 -10.92
C ALA A 94 -35.16 8.04 -11.34
N VAL A 95 -35.49 9.24 -11.83
CA VAL A 95 -34.48 10.25 -12.23
C VAL A 95 -33.69 10.74 -11.01
N GLY A 96 -34.37 11.01 -9.89
CA GLY A 96 -33.75 11.42 -8.64
C GLY A 96 -32.81 10.36 -8.07
N ALA A 97 -33.20 9.08 -8.11
CA ALA A 97 -32.37 7.97 -7.68
C ALA A 97 -31.12 7.80 -8.57
N ALA A 98 -31.26 7.95 -9.89
CA ALA A 98 -30.14 7.89 -10.82
C ALA A 98 -29.14 9.04 -10.60
N ALA A 99 -29.63 10.28 -10.52
CA ALA A 99 -28.81 11.46 -10.25
C ALA A 99 -28.13 11.37 -8.87
N PHE A 100 -28.86 10.94 -7.84
CA PHE A 100 -28.29 10.71 -6.52
C PHE A 100 -27.17 9.65 -6.55
N GLY A 101 -27.40 8.52 -7.23
CA GLY A 101 -26.42 7.44 -7.33
C GLY A 101 -25.15 7.83 -8.08
N VAL A 102 -25.29 8.51 -9.22
CA VAL A 102 -24.16 9.02 -10.01
C VAL A 102 -23.40 10.08 -9.22
N GLY A 103 -24.10 11.08 -8.67
CA GLY A 103 -23.51 12.11 -7.83
C GLY A 103 -22.79 11.55 -6.60
N ALA A 104 -23.42 10.63 -5.87
CA ALA A 104 -22.81 9.98 -4.70
C ALA A 104 -21.57 9.17 -5.09
N GLY A 105 -21.63 8.39 -6.17
CA GLY A 105 -20.49 7.62 -6.66
C GLY A 105 -19.31 8.50 -7.06
N MET A 106 -19.58 9.58 -7.81
CA MET A 106 -18.54 10.53 -8.20
C MET A 106 -17.95 11.26 -6.99
N LEU A 107 -18.77 11.67 -6.03
CA LEU A 107 -18.30 12.33 -4.81
C LEU A 107 -17.51 11.39 -3.91
N TRP A 108 -17.88 10.12 -3.81
CA TRP A 108 -17.12 9.13 -3.06
C TRP A 108 -15.67 9.05 -3.56
N VAL A 109 -15.48 9.12 -4.89
CA VAL A 109 -14.14 9.08 -5.51
C VAL A 109 -13.43 10.44 -5.40
N LEU A 110 -14.14 11.55 -5.63
CA LEU A 110 -13.52 12.88 -5.80
C LEU A 110 -13.39 13.67 -4.49
N LEU A 111 -14.40 13.60 -3.60
CA LEU A 111 -14.47 14.28 -2.30
C LEU A 111 -15.25 13.42 -1.26
N PRO A 112 -14.71 12.26 -0.83
CA PRO A 112 -15.42 11.39 0.10
C PRO A 112 -15.76 12.11 1.42
N ARG A 113 -14.88 13.00 1.92
CA ARG A 113 -15.16 13.75 3.16
C ARG A 113 -16.39 14.64 3.06
N THR A 114 -16.56 15.36 1.95
CA THR A 114 -17.71 16.27 1.81
C THR A 114 -18.99 15.48 1.64
N LEU A 115 -18.96 14.38 0.87
CA LEU A 115 -20.10 13.48 0.76
C LEU A 115 -20.52 12.99 2.15
N GLY A 116 -19.57 12.43 2.91
CA GLY A 116 -19.85 11.86 4.23
C GLY A 116 -20.44 12.87 5.21
N VAL A 117 -19.87 14.07 5.30
CA VAL A 117 -20.39 15.13 6.18
C VAL A 117 -21.78 15.60 5.74
N LEU A 118 -21.97 15.86 4.44
CA LEU A 118 -23.26 16.35 3.94
C LEU A 118 -24.37 15.31 4.07
N SER A 119 -24.09 14.03 3.80
CA SER A 119 -25.10 12.98 3.96
C SER A 119 -25.47 12.78 5.43
N LEU A 120 -24.52 12.88 6.37
CA LEU A 120 -24.84 12.91 7.80
C LEU A 120 -25.70 14.11 8.19
N LEU A 121 -25.35 15.32 7.74
CA LEU A 121 -26.09 16.55 8.03
C LEU A 121 -27.53 16.51 7.50
N ILE A 122 -27.76 15.94 6.32
CA ILE A 122 -29.11 15.83 5.73
C ILE A 122 -29.89 14.66 6.36
N SER A 123 -29.22 13.56 6.71
CA SER A 123 -29.88 12.39 7.30
C SER A 123 -30.57 12.70 8.64
N LEU A 124 -29.94 13.52 9.48
CA LEU A 124 -30.42 13.76 10.84
C LEU A 124 -31.78 14.49 10.88
N PRO A 125 -31.98 15.61 10.16
CA PRO A 125 -33.30 16.26 10.05
C PRO A 125 -34.36 15.36 9.41
N LEU A 126 -34.00 14.55 8.42
CA LEU A 126 -34.96 13.64 7.77
C LEU A 126 -35.46 12.55 8.73
N ILE A 127 -34.55 11.95 9.49
CA ILE A 127 -34.90 10.94 10.50
C ILE A 127 -35.71 11.60 11.63
N MET A 128 -35.27 12.75 12.14
CA MET A 128 -35.99 13.46 13.20
C MET A 128 -37.39 13.92 12.75
N GLY A 129 -37.51 14.50 11.56
CA GLY A 129 -38.80 14.93 11.01
C GLY A 129 -39.74 13.74 10.78
N SER A 130 -39.22 12.63 10.27
CA SER A 130 -39.99 11.40 10.08
C SER A 130 -40.47 10.78 11.40
N LEU A 131 -39.69 10.87 12.47
CA LEU A 131 -40.08 10.36 13.80
C LEU A 131 -41.03 11.32 14.53
N GLY A 132 -40.85 12.63 14.36
CA GLY A 132 -41.65 13.67 15.02
C GLY A 132 -43.04 13.85 14.39
N ASN A 133 -43.18 13.57 13.10
CA ASN A 133 -44.47 13.60 12.40
C ASN A 133 -44.58 12.42 11.41
N PRO A 134 -44.84 11.21 11.92
CA PRO A 134 -44.86 10.00 11.10
C PRO A 134 -45.97 10.01 10.06
N ASP A 135 -47.09 10.71 10.33
CA ASP A 135 -48.25 10.75 9.44
C ASP A 135 -47.95 11.47 8.12
N GLN A 136 -47.05 12.46 8.13
CA GLN A 136 -46.68 13.23 6.93
C GLN A 136 -45.29 12.89 6.40
N LEU A 137 -44.33 12.61 7.29
CA LEU A 137 -42.91 12.46 6.94
C LEU A 137 -42.40 11.03 7.08
N GLY A 138 -43.24 10.07 7.52
CA GLY A 138 -42.87 8.67 7.74
C GLY A 138 -42.17 8.00 6.55
N ASN A 139 -42.59 8.33 5.32
CA ASN A 139 -42.00 7.76 4.10
C ASN A 139 -40.54 8.18 3.89
N LEU A 140 -40.09 9.30 4.48
CA LEU A 140 -38.72 9.79 4.35
C LEU A 140 -37.72 9.05 5.26
N LEU A 141 -38.19 8.27 6.24
CA LEU A 141 -37.34 7.51 7.15
C LEU A 141 -36.30 6.68 6.40
N GLY A 142 -36.73 5.96 5.36
CA GLY A 142 -35.85 5.09 4.58
C GLY A 142 -34.73 5.87 3.88
N LEU A 143 -35.04 7.04 3.32
CA LEU A 143 -34.05 7.91 2.69
C LEU A 143 -33.09 8.51 3.73
N GLY A 144 -33.60 8.91 4.90
CA GLY A 144 -32.79 9.38 6.01
C GLY A 144 -31.81 8.33 6.52
N VAL A 145 -32.27 7.10 6.77
CA VAL A 145 -31.42 5.97 7.19
C VAL A 145 -30.39 5.62 6.11
N LEU A 146 -30.77 5.61 4.84
CA LEU A 146 -29.84 5.37 3.72
C LEU A 146 -28.71 6.40 3.71
N LEU A 147 -29.03 7.69 3.85
CA LEU A 147 -28.04 8.76 3.91
C LEU A 147 -27.13 8.67 5.14
N LEU A 148 -27.67 8.27 6.28
CA LEU A 148 -26.90 8.03 7.51
C LEU A 148 -25.87 6.92 7.31
N LEU A 149 -26.31 5.76 6.81
CA LEU A 149 -25.43 4.62 6.53
C LEU A 149 -24.38 4.97 5.49
N LEU A 150 -24.77 5.67 4.42
CA LEU A 150 -23.85 6.16 3.40
C LEU A 150 -22.79 7.09 4.02
N GLY A 151 -23.21 8.06 4.83
CA GLY A 151 -22.30 9.00 5.49
C GLY A 151 -21.28 8.32 6.39
N LEU A 152 -21.73 7.37 7.21
CA LEU A 152 -20.84 6.55 8.04
C LEU A 152 -19.88 5.71 7.17
N ALA A 153 -20.39 4.98 6.18
CA ALA A 153 -19.57 4.10 5.33
C ALA A 153 -18.44 4.86 4.62
N VAL A 154 -18.73 6.06 4.09
CA VAL A 154 -17.72 6.91 3.42
C VAL A 154 -16.64 7.39 4.39
N LEU A 155 -17.01 7.79 5.60
CA LEU A 155 -16.06 8.24 6.61
C LEU A 155 -15.19 7.08 7.13
N PHE A 156 -15.79 5.91 7.33
CA PHE A 156 -15.10 4.70 7.76
C PHE A 156 -14.23 4.06 6.68
N SER A 157 -14.53 4.22 5.39
CA SER A 157 -13.69 3.64 4.32
C SER A 157 -12.26 4.19 4.32
N LYS A 158 -12.04 5.40 4.87
CA LYS A 158 -10.69 5.98 5.01
C LYS A 158 -9.85 5.30 6.11
N PHE A 159 -10.48 4.76 7.15
CA PHE A 159 -9.79 3.94 8.16
C PHE A 159 -9.31 2.61 7.59
N ARG A 160 -9.90 2.17 6.47
CA ARG A 160 -9.49 0.97 5.73
C ARG A 160 -8.49 1.28 4.61
N ARG A 161 -7.60 2.27 4.79
CA ARG A 161 -6.34 2.29 4.04
C ARG A 161 -5.64 0.97 4.36
N LYS A 162 -5.72 0.00 3.44
CA LYS A 162 -4.96 -1.24 3.55
C LYS A 162 -3.50 -0.84 3.76
N GLU A 163 -2.91 -1.26 4.87
CA GLU A 163 -1.45 -1.31 4.99
C GLU A 163 -0.89 -1.90 3.70
N ASN A 164 0.17 -1.29 3.17
CA ASN A 164 0.84 -1.85 2.01
C ASN A 164 1.33 -3.26 2.40
N PRO A 165 1.03 -4.34 1.65
CA PRO A 165 1.52 -5.67 1.99
C PRO A 165 3.04 -5.72 2.18
N TYR A 166 3.80 -4.89 1.46
CA TYR A 166 5.26 -4.78 1.60
C TYR A 166 5.68 -4.05 2.88
N GLU A 167 4.87 -3.14 3.43
CA GLU A 167 5.12 -2.52 4.73
C GLU A 167 4.97 -3.55 5.84
N ARG A 168 3.96 -4.41 5.77
CA ARG A 168 3.79 -5.50 6.74
C ARG A 168 4.95 -6.49 6.66
N ALA A 169 5.30 -6.93 5.44
CA ALA A 169 6.42 -7.84 5.24
C ALA A 169 7.77 -7.23 5.70
N ALA A 170 7.99 -5.93 5.47
CA ALA A 170 9.18 -5.24 5.98
C ALA A 170 9.24 -5.21 7.51
N ARG A 171 8.09 -5.03 8.18
CA ARG A 171 8.00 -5.04 9.64
C ARG A 171 8.34 -6.41 10.20
N ASP A 172 7.77 -7.45 9.60
CA ASP A 172 8.04 -8.84 9.98
C ASP A 172 9.52 -9.19 9.73
N LEU A 173 10.09 -8.80 8.59
CA LEU A 173 11.49 -9.09 8.27
C LEU A 173 12.45 -8.41 9.25
N LEU A 174 12.19 -7.15 9.60
CA LEU A 174 12.99 -6.40 10.58
C LEU A 174 12.83 -6.95 12.01
N SER A 175 11.66 -7.46 12.41
CA SER A 175 11.51 -8.09 13.72
C SER A 175 12.31 -9.39 13.81
N HIS A 176 12.22 -10.24 12.78
CA HIS A 176 12.94 -11.52 12.75
C HIS A 176 14.46 -11.34 12.55
N ALA A 177 14.91 -10.28 11.87
CA ALA A 177 16.33 -9.96 11.77
C ALA A 177 16.93 -9.63 13.14
N ARG A 178 16.18 -8.91 14.00
CA ARG A 178 16.59 -8.67 15.40
C ARG A 178 16.63 -9.98 16.20
N ASP A 179 15.68 -10.89 15.95
CA ASP A 179 15.63 -12.19 16.62
C ASP A 179 16.82 -13.08 16.21
N PHE A 180 17.17 -13.15 14.92
CA PHE A 180 18.33 -13.92 14.43
C PHE A 180 19.65 -13.43 15.03
N GLN A 181 19.89 -12.11 15.11
CA GLN A 181 21.07 -11.55 15.76
C GLN A 181 21.11 -11.91 17.25
N ARG A 182 19.96 -11.90 17.93
CA ARG A 182 19.85 -12.21 19.35
C ARG A 182 20.05 -13.69 19.67
N ASP A 183 19.48 -14.56 18.85
CA ASP A 183 19.48 -16.01 19.07
C ASP A 183 20.81 -16.64 18.64
N THR A 184 21.43 -16.14 17.56
CA THR A 184 22.68 -16.70 17.01
C THR A 184 23.94 -16.11 17.66
N GLN A 185 23.80 -14.99 18.40
CA GLN A 185 24.93 -14.19 18.90
C GLN A 185 25.97 -13.86 17.82
N ALA A 186 25.56 -13.76 16.56
CA ALA A 186 26.49 -13.51 15.47
C ALA A 186 27.08 -12.09 15.59
N GLU A 187 28.41 -11.98 15.61
CA GLU A 187 29.12 -10.69 15.63
C GLU A 187 29.35 -10.13 14.23
N ALA A 188 29.60 -11.03 13.27
CA ALA A 188 29.84 -10.63 11.90
C ALA A 188 29.39 -11.68 10.89
N LEU A 189 29.04 -11.22 9.70
CA LEU A 189 28.80 -12.06 8.51
C LEU A 189 30.02 -11.97 7.59
N LEU A 190 30.51 -13.12 7.11
CA LEU A 190 31.69 -13.24 6.26
C LEU A 190 31.33 -13.82 4.90
N PHE A 191 31.67 -13.10 3.84
CA PHE A 191 31.55 -13.55 2.46
C PHE A 191 32.92 -14.09 2.04
N LEU A 192 33.05 -15.41 2.13
CA LEU A 192 34.25 -16.14 1.75
C LEU A 192 34.13 -16.61 0.31
N PRO A 193 35.23 -16.97 -0.37
CA PRO A 193 35.18 -17.50 -1.73
C PRO A 193 34.30 -18.75 -1.88
N ASP A 194 34.23 -19.58 -0.84
CA ASP A 194 33.56 -20.88 -0.85
C ASP A 194 32.09 -20.81 -0.36
N GLY A 195 31.67 -19.68 0.23
CA GLY A 195 30.31 -19.47 0.71
C GLY A 195 30.22 -18.36 1.76
N ILE A 196 29.04 -18.20 2.35
CA ILE A 196 28.77 -17.19 3.38
C ILE A 196 28.78 -17.86 4.75
N GLY A 197 29.64 -17.38 5.64
CA GLY A 197 29.73 -17.81 7.03
C GLY A 197 29.38 -16.68 8.00
N TYR A 198 29.36 -16.98 9.29
CA TYR A 198 29.20 -15.99 10.36
C TYR A 198 30.17 -16.28 11.50
N THR A 199 30.55 -15.26 12.25
CA THR A 199 31.40 -15.38 13.45
C THR A 199 30.57 -15.20 14.71
N VAL A 200 30.93 -15.94 15.75
CA VAL A 200 30.26 -15.95 17.06
C VAL A 200 31.32 -15.68 18.13
N PRO A 201 30.97 -15.06 19.29
CA PRO A 201 31.92 -14.79 20.36
C PRO A 201 32.69 -16.04 20.82
N GLU A 202 33.91 -15.82 21.29
CA GLU A 202 34.79 -16.87 21.79
C GLU A 202 34.13 -17.63 22.96
N GLY A 203 33.88 -18.94 22.80
CA GLY A 203 33.25 -19.80 23.81
C GLY A 203 31.83 -20.30 23.50
N VAL A 204 31.25 -19.95 22.34
CA VAL A 204 29.96 -20.49 21.89
C VAL A 204 30.20 -21.65 20.91
N GLU A 205 29.74 -22.85 21.26
CA GLU A 205 29.79 -24.01 20.36
C GLU A 205 28.70 -23.91 19.28
N LEU A 206 29.14 -23.79 18.03
CA LEU A 206 28.28 -23.80 16.85
C LEU A 206 27.79 -25.23 16.60
N SER A 207 26.48 -25.44 16.55
CA SER A 207 25.91 -26.76 16.24
C SER A 207 26.18 -27.21 14.80
N GLU A 208 26.33 -26.28 13.85
CA GLU A 208 26.83 -26.55 12.49
C GLU A 208 27.47 -25.27 11.91
N PRO A 209 28.74 -25.28 11.44
CA PRO A 209 29.29 -24.22 10.62
C PRO A 209 28.76 -24.38 9.19
N GLY A 210 27.47 -24.15 9.01
CA GLY A 210 26.83 -24.21 7.70
C GLY A 210 27.22 -23.00 6.87
N LEU A 211 28.20 -23.15 5.99
CA LEU A 211 28.50 -22.16 4.96
C LEU A 211 27.31 -22.14 3.98
N LEU A 212 26.63 -20.99 3.86
CA LEU A 212 25.57 -20.82 2.87
C LEU A 212 26.21 -20.69 1.49
N ASP A 213 25.91 -21.63 0.60
CA ASP A 213 26.37 -21.60 -0.78
C ASP A 213 25.75 -20.41 -1.55
N TYR A 214 26.55 -19.74 -2.38
CA TYR A 214 26.09 -18.68 -3.29
C TYR A 214 25.02 -19.16 -4.26
N SER A 215 24.97 -20.45 -4.59
CA SER A 215 23.91 -21.03 -5.42
C SER A 215 22.49 -20.84 -4.85
N LYS A 216 22.39 -20.61 -3.53
CA LYS A 216 21.13 -20.38 -2.81
C LYS A 216 20.70 -18.91 -2.80
N LEU A 217 21.57 -17.99 -3.21
CA LEU A 217 21.26 -16.56 -3.33
C LEU A 217 20.54 -16.30 -4.66
N GLU A 218 19.28 -15.88 -4.56
CA GLU A 218 18.45 -15.63 -5.73
C GLU A 218 18.68 -14.23 -6.31
N ALA A 219 18.78 -13.23 -5.43
CA ALA A 219 18.95 -11.84 -5.81
C ALA A 219 19.47 -10.98 -4.65
N MET A 220 20.10 -9.87 -5.01
CA MET A 220 20.42 -8.76 -4.12
C MET A 220 19.76 -7.49 -4.65
N VAL A 221 18.98 -6.84 -3.80
CA VAL A 221 18.56 -5.45 -4.00
C VAL A 221 19.52 -4.53 -3.30
N GLU A 222 19.96 -3.53 -4.04
CA GLU A 222 20.75 -2.44 -3.52
C GLU A 222 19.89 -1.19 -3.38
N THR A 223 19.85 -0.65 -2.16
CA THR A 223 19.22 0.64 -1.85
C THR A 223 20.30 1.64 -1.43
N ALA A 224 19.89 2.83 -0.98
CA ALA A 224 20.81 3.86 -0.49
C ALA A 224 21.72 3.33 0.64
N ASP A 225 21.14 2.73 1.68
CA ASP A 225 21.88 2.39 2.91
C ASP A 225 21.96 0.88 3.19
N LEU A 226 21.19 0.04 2.48
CA LEU A 226 21.15 -1.40 2.70
C LEU A 226 21.27 -2.24 1.42
N TRP A 227 21.79 -3.44 1.59
CA TRP A 227 21.65 -4.56 0.66
C TRP A 227 20.64 -5.55 1.23
N LEU A 228 19.55 -5.77 0.52
CA LEU A 228 18.56 -6.78 0.84
C LEU A 228 18.78 -7.99 -0.06
N MET A 229 19.20 -9.11 0.53
CA MET A 229 19.42 -10.36 -0.19
C MET A 229 18.32 -11.36 0.04
N VAL A 230 18.03 -12.18 -0.97
CA VAL A 230 17.09 -13.29 -0.87
C VAL A 230 17.85 -14.59 -1.00
N ALA A 231 17.80 -15.41 0.04
CA ALA A 231 18.37 -16.75 0.07
C ALA A 231 17.29 -17.74 0.50
N GLU A 232 17.02 -18.78 -0.30
CA GLU A 232 16.02 -19.82 0.04
C GLU A 232 14.67 -19.26 0.53
N GLN A 233 14.13 -18.23 -0.15
CA GLN A 233 12.90 -17.51 0.24
C GLN A 233 12.95 -16.74 1.57
N LYS A 234 14.13 -16.61 2.19
CA LYS A 234 14.35 -15.75 3.36
C LYS A 234 15.10 -14.49 2.93
N GLY A 235 14.70 -13.36 3.50
CA GLY A 235 15.39 -12.10 3.29
C GLY A 235 16.48 -11.88 4.34
N MET A 236 17.66 -11.47 3.90
CA MET A 236 18.76 -11.01 4.76
C MET A 236 18.96 -9.51 4.53
N ILE A 237 18.96 -8.73 5.61
CA ILE A 237 19.27 -7.30 5.56
C ILE A 237 20.74 -7.12 5.95
N LEU A 238 21.50 -6.47 5.08
CA LEU A 238 22.88 -6.05 5.36
C LEU A 238 22.97 -4.54 5.25
N GLN A 239 23.44 -3.88 6.30
CA GLN A 239 23.62 -2.43 6.27
C GLN A 239 24.99 -2.10 5.67
N LYS A 240 25.04 -1.11 4.77
CA LYS A 240 26.31 -0.65 4.18
C LYS A 240 27.24 -0.02 5.21
N GLN A 241 26.71 0.49 6.32
CA GLN A 241 27.50 1.03 7.44
C GLN A 241 28.24 -0.07 8.22
N GLU A 242 27.74 -1.30 8.17
CA GLU A 242 28.33 -2.47 8.83
C GLU A 242 29.40 -3.12 7.94
N PHE A 243 29.47 -2.74 6.67
CA PHE A 243 30.35 -3.31 5.67
C PHE A 243 31.79 -2.80 5.79
N GLN A 244 32.73 -3.72 5.84
CA GLN A 244 34.17 -3.46 5.81
C GLN A 244 34.74 -3.95 4.48
N GLY A 245 35.03 -3.02 3.58
CA GLY A 245 35.64 -3.33 2.30
C GLY A 245 35.29 -2.33 1.21
N ASP A 246 35.64 -2.68 -0.02
CA ASP A 246 35.26 -1.94 -1.21
C ASP A 246 33.88 -2.39 -1.73
N SER A 247 32.96 -1.44 -1.88
CA SER A 247 31.58 -1.71 -2.29
C SER A 247 31.50 -2.14 -3.76
N ASP A 248 32.34 -1.56 -4.62
CA ASP A 248 32.37 -1.92 -6.04
C ASP A 248 33.00 -3.30 -6.24
N GLY A 249 34.08 -3.61 -5.51
CA GLY A 249 34.67 -4.94 -5.44
C GLY A 249 33.68 -6.01 -4.94
N PHE A 250 32.89 -5.69 -3.91
CA PHE A 250 31.85 -6.61 -3.41
C PHE A 250 30.74 -6.85 -4.44
N ARG A 251 30.31 -5.79 -5.14
CA ARG A 251 29.34 -5.91 -6.23
C ARG A 251 29.87 -6.81 -7.35
N ALA A 252 31.11 -6.61 -7.77
CA ALA A 252 31.74 -7.44 -8.80
C ALA A 252 31.87 -8.90 -8.34
N PHE A 253 32.29 -9.13 -7.10
CA PHE A 253 32.39 -10.46 -6.50
C PHE A 253 31.06 -11.22 -6.53
N LEU A 254 29.95 -10.59 -6.13
CA LEU A 254 28.63 -11.22 -6.15
C LEU A 254 28.16 -11.51 -7.59
N GLN A 255 28.46 -10.62 -8.55
CA GLN A 255 28.15 -10.85 -9.96
C GLN A 255 28.93 -12.04 -10.54
N GLU A 256 30.21 -12.19 -10.20
CA GLU A 256 31.03 -13.35 -10.58
C GLU A 256 30.45 -14.67 -10.03
N LYS A 257 29.85 -14.62 -8.84
CA LYS A 257 29.13 -15.74 -8.22
C LYS A 257 27.72 -15.97 -8.79
N GLY A 258 27.30 -15.18 -9.79
CA GLY A 258 26.01 -15.34 -10.47
C GLY A 258 24.83 -14.67 -9.76
N VAL A 259 25.07 -13.89 -8.71
CA VAL A 259 24.02 -13.17 -7.98
C VAL A 259 23.57 -11.97 -8.79
N ARG A 260 22.26 -11.84 -8.99
CA ARG A 260 21.67 -10.71 -9.70
C ARG A 260 21.54 -9.51 -8.77
N ILE A 261 21.97 -8.35 -9.26
CA ILE A 261 21.99 -7.10 -8.48
C ILE A 261 20.99 -6.12 -9.07
N ILE A 262 20.08 -5.64 -8.22
CA ILE A 262 18.96 -4.76 -8.59
C ILE A 262 19.14 -3.43 -7.86
N PRO A 263 19.54 -2.35 -8.56
CA PRO A 263 19.61 -1.03 -7.94
C PRO A 263 18.23 -0.39 -7.81
N ILE A 264 18.02 0.38 -6.74
CA ILE A 264 16.82 1.19 -6.45
C ILE A 264 17.19 2.67 -6.31
#